data_AF-A0A6S7HAE4-F1
#
_entry.id   AF-A0A6S7HAE4-F1
#
_cell.length_a   1.000
_cell.length_b   1.000
_cell.length_c   1.000
_cell.angle_alpha   90.00
_cell.angle_beta   90.00
_cell.angle_gamma   90.00
#
_symmetry.space_group_name_H-M   'P 1'
#
loop_
_entity.id
_entity.type
_entity.pdbx_description
1 polymer ?
#
loop_
_entity_poly.entity_id
_entity_poly.type
_entity_poly.pdbx_seq_one_letter_code
_entity_poly.pdbx_strand_id
1 'polypeptide(L)'
;MSDGELSDGVGDWKDKFKTEVEYAKHLSHEEEEKIWDHDDSPPSYASLFGQFKEAKEKSEGPVDLIKTASQLFAGTIGCTIALSFLLAVPVAMIAVGINYRNDCPVEPFIPIYLIVAGSCGLLKAIILTCEKLKNPETDEERNTDEFSSYEDISNTSKFMDGILNIFMFTWFIAGNVWVYTHYKPNAKPPLHDPLNYCEPTVYWFAFWIVTVSYVIMGTIFFCICCLGACASCTALFVTKT
;
A
#
# COMPACT_ATOMS: atom_id res chain seq x y z
N MET A 1 -74.32 -32.12 -44.93
CA MET A 1 -73.04 -32.84 -44.78
C MET A 1 -72.00 -31.98 -45.49
N SER A 2 -71.75 -30.77 -44.98
CA SER A 2 -70.81 -30.43 -43.90
C SER A 2 -69.48 -29.96 -44.51
N ASP A 3 -69.52 -28.74 -45.06
CA ASP A 3 -68.34 -27.90 -45.23
C ASP A 3 -68.04 -27.28 -43.84
N GLY A 4 -66.96 -27.69 -43.17
CA GLY A 4 -66.66 -27.14 -41.83
C GLY A 4 -65.38 -27.60 -41.12
N GLU A 5 -64.58 -28.52 -41.67
CA GLU A 5 -63.49 -29.16 -40.89
C GLU A 5 -62.09 -28.53 -41.02
N LEU A 6 -61.93 -27.31 -41.55
CA LEU A 6 -60.60 -26.69 -41.72
C LEU A 6 -60.33 -25.45 -40.86
N SER A 7 -61.07 -25.27 -39.75
CA SER A 7 -60.86 -24.13 -38.83
C SER A 7 -60.60 -24.53 -37.37
N ASP A 8 -60.47 -25.82 -37.04
CA ASP A 8 -60.34 -26.29 -35.64
C ASP A 8 -58.87 -26.49 -35.19
N GLY A 9 -57.92 -26.63 -36.12
CA GLY A 9 -56.51 -26.86 -35.78
C GLY A 9 -55.69 -25.60 -35.45
N VAL A 10 -56.16 -24.41 -35.84
CA VAL A 10 -55.43 -23.14 -35.63
C VAL A 10 -55.70 -22.56 -34.25
N GLY A 11 -56.89 -22.81 -33.67
CA GLY A 11 -57.23 -22.36 -32.31
C GLY A 11 -56.40 -23.08 -31.25
N ASP A 12 -56.32 -24.41 -31.35
CA ASP A 12 -55.59 -25.27 -30.41
C ASP A 12 -54.10 -24.91 -30.30
N TRP A 13 -53.42 -24.71 -31.44
CA TRP A 13 -52.02 -24.30 -31.44
C TRP A 13 -51.80 -22.89 -30.86
N LYS A 14 -52.75 -21.98 -31.09
CA LYS A 14 -52.67 -20.60 -30.59
C LYS A 14 -52.86 -20.54 -29.08
N ASP A 15 -53.77 -21.34 -28.54
CA ASP A 15 -54.02 -21.44 -27.11
C ASP A 15 -52.87 -22.15 -26.40
N LYS A 16 -52.30 -23.19 -27.01
CA LYS A 16 -51.08 -23.83 -26.52
C LYS A 16 -49.90 -22.85 -26.51
N PHE A 17 -49.67 -22.11 -27.59
CA PHE A 17 -48.58 -21.13 -27.67
C PHE A 17 -48.77 -19.98 -26.66
N LYS A 18 -50.00 -19.52 -26.44
CA LYS A 18 -50.30 -18.51 -25.43
C LYS A 18 -49.99 -19.01 -24.01
N THR A 19 -50.31 -20.27 -23.73
CA THR A 19 -50.05 -20.89 -22.42
C THR A 19 -48.54 -21.06 -22.16
N GLU A 20 -47.78 -21.48 -23.17
CA GLU A 20 -46.31 -21.58 -23.09
C GLU A 20 -45.65 -20.21 -22.91
N VAL A 21 -46.16 -19.16 -23.57
CA VAL A 21 -45.67 -17.78 -23.42
C VAL A 21 -45.99 -17.21 -22.03
N GLU A 22 -47.19 -17.48 -21.48
CA GLU A 22 -47.51 -17.09 -20.10
C GLU A 22 -46.64 -17.84 -19.10
N TYR A 23 -46.41 -19.14 -19.30
CA TYR A 23 -45.52 -19.94 -18.46
C TYR A 23 -44.07 -19.43 -18.49
N ALA A 24 -43.52 -19.12 -19.67
CA ALA A 24 -42.19 -18.55 -19.82
C ALA A 24 -42.07 -17.17 -19.16
N LYS A 25 -43.12 -16.35 -19.20
CA LYS A 25 -43.16 -15.03 -18.56
C LYS A 25 -43.20 -15.11 -17.03
N HIS A 26 -43.89 -16.12 -16.49
CA HIS A 26 -43.88 -16.40 -15.05
C HIS A 26 -42.51 -16.93 -14.60
N LEU A 27 -41.86 -17.80 -15.39
CA LEU A 27 -40.50 -18.26 -15.10
C LEU A 27 -39.49 -17.12 -15.09
N SER A 28 -39.53 -16.22 -16.08
CA SER A 28 -38.60 -15.08 -16.11
C SER A 28 -38.81 -14.12 -14.93
N HIS A 29 -40.06 -13.96 -14.47
CA HIS A 29 -40.37 -13.11 -13.32
C HIS A 29 -39.96 -13.76 -11.99
N GLU A 30 -40.04 -15.10 -11.91
CA GLU A 30 -39.54 -15.87 -10.77
C GLU A 30 -38.00 -15.95 -10.75
N GLU A 31 -37.36 -16.00 -11.93
CA GLU A 31 -35.90 -15.86 -12.06
C GLU A 31 -35.44 -14.44 -11.72
N GLU A 32 -36.14 -13.39 -12.15
CA GLU A 32 -35.86 -12.01 -11.72
C GLU A 32 -36.02 -11.84 -10.21
N GLU A 33 -37.08 -12.36 -9.59
CA GLU A 33 -37.21 -12.34 -8.12
C GLU A 33 -36.13 -13.18 -7.40
N LYS A 34 -35.75 -14.35 -7.94
CA LYS A 34 -34.64 -15.15 -7.37
C LYS A 34 -33.26 -14.50 -7.55
N ILE A 35 -33.06 -13.70 -8.60
CA ILE A 35 -31.85 -12.90 -8.80
C ILE A 35 -31.70 -11.83 -7.71
N TRP A 36 -32.78 -11.43 -7.04
CA TRP A 36 -32.75 -10.46 -5.93
C TRP A 36 -32.64 -11.07 -4.53
N ASP A 37 -32.67 -12.41 -4.37
CA ASP A 37 -32.79 -13.03 -3.04
C ASP A 37 -31.69 -14.06 -2.69
N HIS A 38 -30.55 -14.09 -3.40
CA HIS A 38 -29.40 -14.90 -2.96
C HIS A 38 -28.03 -14.34 -3.39
N ASP A 39 -27.43 -13.53 -2.51
CA ASP A 39 -26.00 -13.49 -2.11
C ASP A 39 -25.84 -12.25 -1.20
N ASP A 40 -25.91 -12.41 0.12
CA ASP A 40 -24.81 -12.77 1.03
C ASP A 40 -23.71 -11.68 1.13
N SER A 41 -23.69 -11.03 2.30
CA SER A 41 -22.70 -10.07 2.81
C SER A 41 -22.54 -8.74 2.02
N PRO A 42 -22.62 -7.57 2.68
CA PRO A 42 -22.43 -6.31 1.98
C PRO A 42 -20.98 -6.22 1.48
N PRO A 43 -20.74 -6.01 0.18
CA PRO A 43 -19.40 -5.79 -0.31
C PRO A 43 -18.89 -4.43 0.18
N SER A 44 -17.58 -4.38 0.45
CA SER A 44 -16.79 -3.22 0.92
C SER A 44 -17.07 -1.88 0.20
N TYR A 45 -17.65 -1.89 -1.01
CA TYR A 45 -18.05 -0.67 -1.71
C TYR A 45 -19.36 -0.04 -1.21
N ALA A 46 -20.16 -0.68 -0.35
CA ALA A 46 -21.40 -0.12 0.19
C ALA A 46 -21.12 1.06 1.14
N SER A 47 -20.00 1.04 1.86
CA SER A 47 -19.52 2.18 2.67
C SER A 47 -18.96 3.29 1.78
N LEU A 48 -18.27 2.96 0.68
CA LEU A 48 -17.85 3.95 -0.33
C LEU A 48 -19.04 4.59 -1.04
N PHE A 49 -19.99 3.78 -1.51
CA PHE A 49 -21.21 4.26 -2.16
C PHE A 49 -22.12 4.97 -1.16
N GLY A 50 -22.11 4.54 0.09
CA GLY A 50 -22.72 5.23 1.24
C GLY A 50 -22.10 6.60 1.46
N GLN A 51 -20.77 6.71 1.51
CA GLN A 51 -20.05 7.99 1.59
C GLN A 51 -20.31 8.87 0.36
N PHE A 52 -20.33 8.31 -0.85
CA PHE A 52 -20.68 9.02 -2.07
C PHE A 52 -22.14 9.49 -2.08
N LYS A 53 -23.06 8.68 -1.55
CA LYS A 53 -24.51 8.96 -1.48
C LYS A 53 -24.84 9.96 -0.36
N GLU A 54 -24.22 9.83 0.80
CA GLU A 54 -24.35 10.74 1.94
C GLU A 54 -23.71 12.10 1.63
N ALA A 55 -22.55 12.13 0.97
CA ALA A 55 -21.95 13.38 0.49
C ALA A 55 -22.76 14.02 -0.64
N LYS A 56 -23.52 13.24 -1.42
CA LYS A 56 -24.49 13.75 -2.40
C LYS A 56 -25.77 14.28 -1.74
N GLU A 57 -26.19 13.72 -0.62
CA GLU A 57 -27.40 14.10 0.12
C GLU A 57 -27.17 15.31 1.05
N LYS A 58 -25.92 15.54 1.49
CA LYS A 58 -25.53 16.60 2.43
C LYS A 58 -24.93 17.87 1.77
N SER A 59 -24.58 17.88 0.49
CA SER A 59 -23.87 19.02 -0.13
C SER A 59 -24.67 19.76 -1.21
N GLU A 60 -24.79 21.07 -1.07
CA GLU A 60 -25.42 21.97 -2.05
C GLU A 60 -24.49 22.32 -3.25
N GLY A 61 -23.41 21.56 -3.51
CA GLY A 61 -22.53 21.87 -4.65
C GLY A 61 -21.55 20.75 -5.09
N PRO A 62 -21.30 20.62 -6.42
CA PRO A 62 -20.40 19.60 -6.99
C PRO A 62 -18.91 19.79 -6.63
N VAL A 63 -18.53 20.96 -6.11
CA VAL A 63 -17.14 21.35 -5.89
C VAL A 63 -16.51 20.67 -4.66
N ASP A 64 -17.27 20.48 -3.58
CA ASP A 64 -16.77 19.81 -2.36
C ASP A 64 -16.70 18.28 -2.49
N LEU A 65 -17.59 17.70 -3.29
CA LEU A 65 -17.54 16.29 -3.68
C LEU A 65 -16.31 15.99 -4.54
N ILE A 66 -16.04 16.84 -5.55
CA ILE A 66 -14.85 16.70 -6.41
C ILE A 66 -13.58 16.88 -5.58
N LYS A 67 -13.56 17.83 -4.63
CA LYS A 67 -12.41 18.05 -3.75
C LYS A 67 -12.12 16.85 -2.87
N THR A 68 -13.14 16.29 -2.21
CA THR A 68 -13.01 15.10 -1.35
C THR A 68 -12.61 13.87 -2.15
N ALA A 69 -13.25 13.63 -3.30
CA ALA A 69 -12.89 12.53 -4.19
C ALA A 69 -11.45 12.69 -4.72
N SER A 70 -11.04 13.91 -5.10
CA SER A 70 -9.68 14.18 -5.58
C SER A 70 -8.63 13.93 -4.50
N GLN A 71 -8.90 14.25 -3.24
CA GLN A 71 -8.01 13.96 -2.11
C GLN A 71 -7.89 12.45 -1.86
N LEU A 72 -8.99 11.70 -2.00
CA LEU A 72 -8.98 10.25 -1.87
C LEU A 72 -8.20 9.56 -3.00
N PHE A 73 -8.48 9.91 -4.26
CA PHE A 73 -7.78 9.33 -5.41
C PHE A 73 -6.30 9.75 -5.46
N ALA A 74 -5.99 11.02 -5.18
CA ALA A 74 -4.59 11.48 -5.09
C ALA A 74 -3.84 10.76 -3.96
N GLY A 75 -4.50 10.51 -2.83
CA GLY A 75 -3.96 9.73 -1.72
C GLY A 75 -3.68 8.27 -2.11
N THR A 76 -4.63 7.58 -2.75
CA THR A 76 -4.45 6.18 -3.17
C THR A 76 -3.39 6.03 -4.24
N ILE A 77 -3.41 6.86 -5.29
CA ILE A 77 -2.41 6.82 -6.36
C ILE A 77 -1.02 7.15 -5.80
N GLY A 78 -0.92 8.19 -4.96
CA GLY A 78 0.31 8.55 -4.28
C GLY A 78 0.84 7.43 -3.40
N CYS A 79 -0.05 6.78 -2.63
CA CYS A 79 0.30 5.65 -1.77
C CYS A 79 0.80 4.45 -2.60
N THR A 80 0.11 4.05 -3.68
CA THR A 80 0.56 2.94 -4.55
C THR A 80 1.93 3.24 -5.17
N ILE A 81 2.14 4.46 -5.66
CA ILE A 81 3.42 4.87 -6.23
C ILE A 81 4.51 4.84 -5.16
N ALA A 82 4.28 5.44 -3.98
CA ALA A 82 5.23 5.46 -2.88
C ALA A 82 5.60 4.05 -2.42
N LEU A 83 4.62 3.15 -2.27
CA LEU A 83 4.85 1.75 -1.93
C LEU A 83 5.68 1.02 -2.98
N SER A 84 5.39 1.25 -4.28
CA SER A 84 6.17 0.65 -5.36
C SER A 84 7.65 1.07 -5.34
N PHE A 85 7.92 2.35 -5.13
CA PHE A 85 9.29 2.88 -4.98
C PHE A 85 9.95 2.35 -3.71
N LEU A 86 9.22 2.28 -2.60
CA LEU A 86 9.72 1.81 -1.32
C LEU A 86 10.14 0.33 -1.39
N LEU A 87 9.51 -0.50 -2.23
CA LEU A 87 9.92 -1.88 -2.49
C LEU A 87 11.05 -1.99 -3.51
N ALA A 88 11.12 -1.10 -4.49
CA ALA A 88 12.19 -1.09 -5.49
C ALA A 88 13.57 -0.78 -4.87
N VAL A 89 13.62 0.14 -3.91
CA VAL A 89 14.85 0.56 -3.21
C VAL A 89 15.57 -0.61 -2.51
N PRO A 90 14.94 -1.41 -1.62
CA PRO A 90 15.61 -2.51 -0.93
C PRO A 90 16.01 -3.64 -1.88
N VAL A 91 15.27 -3.89 -2.97
CA VAL A 91 15.70 -4.81 -4.03
C VAL A 91 16.98 -4.32 -4.69
N ALA A 92 17.07 -3.02 -5.00
CA ALA A 92 18.28 -2.43 -5.55
C ALA A 92 19.47 -2.53 -4.57
N MET A 93 19.23 -2.34 -3.25
CA MET A 93 20.29 -2.52 -2.23
C MET A 93 20.87 -3.94 -2.24
N ILE A 94 20.02 -4.95 -2.31
CA ILE A 94 20.43 -6.35 -2.36
C ILE A 94 21.19 -6.64 -3.67
N ALA A 95 20.66 -6.17 -4.81
CA ALA A 95 21.27 -6.40 -6.11
C ALA A 95 22.67 -5.77 -6.21
N VAL A 96 22.83 -4.51 -5.80
CA VAL A 96 24.13 -3.83 -5.78
C VAL A 96 25.07 -4.50 -4.77
N GLY A 97 24.59 -4.84 -3.57
CA GLY A 97 25.41 -5.51 -2.56
C GLY A 97 25.94 -6.88 -3.01
N ILE A 98 25.14 -7.66 -3.76
CA ILE A 98 25.57 -8.95 -4.30
C ILE A 98 26.53 -8.77 -5.47
N ASN A 99 26.21 -7.88 -6.42
CA ASN A 99 27.01 -7.71 -7.63
C ASN A 99 28.42 -7.17 -7.33
N TYR A 100 28.53 -6.26 -6.37
CA TYR A 100 29.80 -5.61 -6.00
C TYR A 100 30.40 -6.15 -4.70
N ARG A 101 30.05 -7.38 -4.29
CA ARG A 101 30.49 -7.98 -3.01
C ARG A 101 32.02 -8.02 -2.86
N ASN A 102 32.76 -8.20 -3.95
CA ASN A 102 34.22 -8.32 -3.95
C ASN A 102 34.93 -7.10 -4.53
N ASP A 103 34.19 -6.11 -5.03
CA ASP A 103 34.75 -4.97 -5.78
C ASP A 103 35.12 -3.78 -4.85
N CYS A 104 35.00 -3.97 -3.54
CA CYS A 104 35.42 -3.02 -2.51
C CYS A 104 36.24 -3.72 -1.40
N PRO A 105 37.48 -4.16 -1.70
CA PRO A 105 38.35 -4.82 -0.72
C PRO A 105 38.75 -3.91 0.46
N VAL A 106 38.73 -2.59 0.28
CA VAL A 106 39.07 -1.63 1.35
C VAL A 106 38.08 -1.69 2.51
N GLU A 107 36.83 -2.01 2.23
CA GLU A 107 35.76 -2.08 3.24
C GLU A 107 34.71 -3.10 2.78
N PRO A 108 34.93 -4.40 3.02
CA PRO A 108 34.00 -5.46 2.61
C PRO A 108 32.66 -5.40 3.35
N PHE A 109 32.57 -4.56 4.38
CA PHE A 109 31.36 -4.34 5.16
C PHE A 109 30.35 -3.42 4.46
N ILE A 110 30.74 -2.61 3.46
CA ILE A 110 29.80 -1.74 2.72
C ILE A 110 28.79 -2.58 1.90
N PRO A 111 29.20 -3.55 1.07
CA PRO A 111 28.22 -4.39 0.37
C PRO A 111 27.37 -5.25 1.32
N ILE A 112 27.95 -5.73 2.42
CA ILE A 112 27.23 -6.52 3.44
C ILE A 112 26.17 -5.65 4.13
N TYR A 113 26.49 -4.39 4.43
CA TYR A 113 25.56 -3.41 4.98
C TYR A 113 24.30 -3.28 4.11
N LEU A 114 24.48 -3.11 2.79
CA LEU A 114 23.39 -2.98 1.83
C LEU A 114 22.50 -4.22 1.76
N ILE A 115 23.08 -5.43 1.81
CA ILE A 115 22.34 -6.69 1.79
C ILE A 115 21.49 -6.86 3.06
N VAL A 116 22.09 -6.63 4.23
CA VAL A 116 21.39 -6.79 5.50
C VAL A 116 20.30 -5.73 5.66
N ALA A 117 20.59 -4.47 5.34
CA ALA A 117 19.61 -3.39 5.40
C ALA A 117 18.45 -3.61 4.41
N GLY A 118 18.76 -4.01 3.17
CA GLY A 118 17.74 -4.32 2.16
C GLY A 118 16.87 -5.53 2.52
N SER A 119 17.47 -6.61 3.03
CA SER A 119 16.71 -7.81 3.43
C SER A 119 15.82 -7.56 4.65
N CYS A 120 16.32 -6.89 5.70
CA CYS A 120 15.51 -6.50 6.84
C CYS A 120 14.38 -5.52 6.44
N GLY A 121 14.64 -4.61 5.50
CA GLY A 121 13.61 -3.74 4.94
C GLY A 121 12.50 -4.50 4.20
N LEU A 122 12.86 -5.47 3.35
CA LEU A 122 11.89 -6.33 2.68
C LEU A 122 11.10 -7.19 3.66
N LEU A 123 11.77 -7.78 4.65
CA LEU A 123 11.12 -8.55 5.71
C LEU A 123 10.05 -7.72 6.41
N LYS A 124 10.35 -6.48 6.79
CA LYS A 124 9.37 -5.56 7.35
C LYS A 124 8.22 -5.25 6.40
N ALA A 125 8.52 -4.97 5.13
CA ALA A 125 7.48 -4.68 4.14
C ALA A 125 6.54 -5.88 3.94
N ILE A 126 7.07 -7.11 3.94
CA ILE A 126 6.30 -8.35 3.85
C ILE A 126 5.43 -8.52 5.10
N ILE A 127 5.99 -8.38 6.30
CA ILE A 127 5.25 -8.50 7.58
C ILE A 127 4.05 -7.53 7.59
N LEU A 128 4.28 -6.26 7.26
CA LEU A 128 3.23 -5.23 7.19
C LEU A 128 2.15 -5.56 6.16
N THR A 129 2.52 -6.16 5.03
CA THR A 129 1.57 -6.54 3.98
C THR A 129 0.76 -7.78 4.40
N CYS A 130 1.41 -8.77 5.01
CA CYS A 130 0.75 -9.98 5.49
C CYS A 130 -0.24 -9.69 6.63
N GLU A 131 0.06 -8.74 7.50
CA GLU A 131 -0.83 -8.31 8.58
C GLU A 131 -2.10 -7.66 8.01
N LYS A 132 -1.97 -6.80 6.99
CA LYS A 132 -3.11 -6.22 6.28
C LYS A 132 -4.00 -7.24 5.58
N LEU A 133 -3.42 -8.34 5.08
CA LEU A 133 -4.19 -9.41 4.42
C LEU A 133 -4.87 -10.37 5.41
N LYS A 134 -4.33 -10.47 6.64
CA LYS A 134 -4.87 -11.36 7.68
C LYS A 134 -6.08 -10.77 8.40
N ASN A 135 -6.26 -9.44 8.35
CA ASN A 135 -7.40 -8.77 8.96
C ASN A 135 -8.37 -8.20 7.89
N PRO A 136 -9.11 -9.04 7.13
CA PRO A 136 -10.08 -8.56 6.14
C PRO A 136 -11.39 -8.01 6.74
N GLU A 137 -11.55 -7.97 8.07
CA GLU A 137 -12.82 -7.64 8.74
C GLU A 137 -12.69 -6.44 9.70
N THR A 138 -12.36 -5.26 9.18
CA THR A 138 -12.97 -3.93 9.53
C THR A 138 -12.15 -2.81 8.89
N ASP A 139 -12.42 -2.51 7.61
CA ASP A 139 -12.14 -1.18 7.07
C ASP A 139 -13.29 -0.24 7.46
N GLU A 140 -13.37 0.11 8.74
CA GLU A 140 -13.93 1.39 9.18
C GLU A 140 -12.78 2.25 9.73
N GLU A 141 -12.79 3.52 9.32
CA GLU A 141 -11.79 4.56 9.57
C GLU A 141 -10.50 4.54 8.73
N ARG A 142 -10.57 5.28 7.61
CA ARG A 142 -9.48 6.17 7.22
C ARG A 142 -9.23 7.18 8.36
N ASN A 143 -8.32 6.84 9.23
CA ASN A 143 -7.49 7.79 9.97
C ASN A 143 -6.12 7.15 10.17
N THR A 144 -5.12 7.59 9.43
CA THR A 144 -3.71 7.45 9.85
C THR A 144 -2.86 8.47 9.09
N ASP A 145 -2.96 9.71 9.55
CA ASP A 145 -1.72 10.41 9.91
C ASP A 145 -0.98 9.52 10.94
N GLU A 146 0.36 9.48 10.88
CA GLU A 146 1.29 8.57 11.60
C GLU A 146 1.51 7.21 10.91
N PHE A 147 2.67 6.92 10.30
CA PHE A 147 3.91 6.57 11.02
C PHE A 147 3.69 6.12 12.48
N SER A 148 2.75 5.22 12.73
CA SER A 148 2.71 4.27 13.86
C SER A 148 1.27 3.83 14.11
N SER A 149 0.83 2.76 13.46
CA SER A 149 -0.24 1.93 13.98
C SER A 149 0.05 0.46 13.66
N TYR A 150 1.09 -0.01 14.35
CA TYR A 150 1.31 -1.41 14.67
C TYR A 150 0.32 -1.81 15.79
N GLU A 151 -0.98 -1.70 15.52
CA GLU A 151 -2.04 -2.14 16.43
C GLU A 151 -2.89 -3.18 15.71
N ASP A 152 -2.37 -4.41 15.64
CA ASP A 152 -3.09 -5.59 16.17
C ASP A 152 -2.22 -6.84 16.05
N ILE A 153 -1.21 -6.94 16.93
CA ILE A 153 -0.17 -7.95 16.75
C ILE A 153 0.15 -8.62 18.08
N SER A 154 0.14 -9.96 18.06
CA SER A 154 0.43 -10.79 19.23
C SER A 154 1.69 -10.32 19.97
N ASN A 155 1.72 -10.42 21.30
CA ASN A 155 2.84 -9.96 22.14
C ASN A 155 4.22 -10.47 21.65
N THR A 156 4.27 -11.65 21.02
CA THR A 156 5.49 -12.23 20.44
C THR A 156 5.99 -11.47 19.22
N SER A 157 5.11 -11.07 18.30
CA SER A 157 5.51 -10.35 17.10
C SER A 157 5.83 -8.88 17.40
N LYS A 158 5.19 -8.27 18.40
CA LYS A 158 5.59 -6.93 18.89
C LYS A 158 7.04 -6.90 19.38
N PHE A 159 7.41 -7.94 20.13
CA PHE A 159 8.78 -8.10 20.62
C PHE A 159 9.78 -8.30 19.47
N MET A 160 9.42 -9.10 18.47
CA MET A 160 10.25 -9.32 17.28
C MET A 160 10.44 -8.05 16.44
N ASP A 161 9.39 -7.24 16.28
CA ASP A 161 9.51 -5.95 15.58
C ASP A 161 10.38 -4.96 16.36
N GLY A 162 10.27 -4.93 17.69
CA GLY A 162 11.15 -4.14 18.56
C GLY A 162 12.62 -4.51 18.40
N ILE A 163 12.94 -5.81 18.41
CA ILE A 163 14.31 -6.30 18.16
C ILE A 163 14.80 -5.90 16.77
N LEU A 164 13.96 -6.08 15.74
CA LEU A 164 14.29 -5.70 14.36
C LEU A 164 14.59 -4.21 14.23
N ASN A 165 13.83 -3.35 14.92
CA ASN A 165 14.06 -1.91 14.95
C ASN A 165 15.39 -1.55 15.61
N ILE A 166 15.69 -2.11 16.78
CA ILE A 166 16.96 -1.88 17.48
C ILE A 166 18.14 -2.35 16.62
N PHE A 167 17.99 -3.52 15.99
CA PHE A 167 18.98 -4.06 15.06
C PHE A 167 19.18 -3.11 13.88
N MET A 168 18.11 -2.69 13.20
CA MET A 168 18.17 -1.75 12.09
C MET A 168 18.83 -0.42 12.47
N PHE A 169 18.52 0.11 13.66
CA PHE A 169 19.11 1.35 14.15
C PHE A 169 20.62 1.20 14.42
N THR A 170 21.01 0.12 15.10
CA THR A 170 22.43 -0.18 15.36
C THR A 170 23.19 -0.40 14.05
N TRP A 171 22.58 -1.14 13.11
CA TRP A 171 23.14 -1.40 11.80
C TRP A 171 23.28 -0.13 10.97
N PHE A 172 22.29 0.76 11.03
CA PHE A 172 22.36 2.08 10.40
C PHE A 172 23.56 2.89 10.89
N ILE A 173 23.80 2.92 12.20
CA ILE A 173 24.99 3.58 12.78
C ILE A 173 26.27 2.93 12.26
N ALA A 174 26.34 1.60 12.20
CA ALA A 174 27.49 0.91 11.64
C ALA A 174 27.73 1.27 10.17
N GLY A 175 26.67 1.34 9.35
CA GLY A 175 26.72 1.79 7.96
C GLY A 175 27.28 3.19 7.81
N ASN A 176 26.89 4.12 8.69
CA ASN A 176 27.46 5.46 8.73
C ASN A 176 28.96 5.43 8.98
N VAL A 177 29.41 4.67 10.00
CA VAL A 177 30.83 4.54 10.29
C VAL A 177 31.59 3.98 9.08
N TRP A 178 31.10 2.93 8.44
CA TRP A 178 31.77 2.32 7.28
C TRP A 178 31.85 3.27 6.06
N VAL A 179 30.78 4.03 5.80
CA VAL A 179 30.74 4.98 4.67
C VAL A 179 31.63 6.21 4.93
N TYR A 180 31.65 6.73 6.16
CA TYR A 180 32.39 7.95 6.50
C TYR A 180 33.85 7.74 6.90
N THR A 181 34.22 6.59 7.47
CA THR A 181 35.62 6.29 7.81
C THR A 181 36.53 6.33 6.59
N HIS A 182 36.03 5.87 5.44
CA HIS A 182 36.76 5.87 4.17
C HIS A 182 36.16 6.88 3.18
N TYR A 183 36.04 8.14 3.60
CA TYR A 183 35.61 9.21 2.71
C TYR A 183 36.68 9.48 1.64
N LYS A 184 36.38 9.11 0.38
CA LYS A 184 37.25 9.15 -0.82
C LYS A 184 38.13 7.90 -1.04
N PRO A 185 37.55 6.70 -1.24
CA PRO A 185 38.34 5.52 -1.60
C PRO A 185 38.94 5.69 -3.01
N ASN A 186 40.08 5.05 -3.27
CA ASN A 186 40.69 5.10 -4.61
C ASN A 186 39.76 4.40 -5.61
N ALA A 187 39.51 5.04 -6.75
CA ALA A 187 38.71 4.51 -7.85
C ALA A 187 39.51 3.59 -8.80
N LYS A 188 40.78 3.29 -8.48
CA LYS A 188 41.58 2.22 -9.11
C LYS A 188 42.52 1.62 -8.05
N PRO A 189 42.91 0.33 -8.15
CA PRO A 189 43.88 -0.26 -7.24
C PRO A 189 45.23 0.50 -7.33
N PRO A 190 45.70 1.11 -6.24
CA PRO A 190 47.00 1.76 -6.24
C PRO A 190 48.12 0.71 -6.29
N LEU A 191 49.23 1.03 -6.97
CA LEU A 191 50.33 0.09 -7.18
C LEU A 191 50.97 -0.43 -5.88
N HIS A 192 50.92 0.36 -4.80
CA HIS A 192 51.56 0.03 -3.53
C HIS A 192 50.62 -0.73 -2.56
N ASP A 193 49.30 -0.60 -2.74
CA ASP A 193 48.28 -1.18 -1.85
C ASP A 193 47.04 -1.62 -2.65
N PRO A 194 47.07 -2.78 -3.33
CA PRO A 194 45.97 -3.22 -4.20
C PRO A 194 44.63 -3.44 -3.48
N LEU A 195 44.64 -3.53 -2.14
CA LEU A 195 43.45 -3.66 -1.30
C LEU A 195 42.77 -2.31 -0.97
N ASN A 196 43.47 -1.18 -1.13
CA ASN A 196 42.94 0.16 -0.86
C ASN A 196 42.14 0.72 -2.05
N TYR A 197 41.23 -0.10 -2.59
CA TYR A 197 40.38 0.18 -3.74
C TYR A 197 38.91 -0.02 -3.38
N CYS A 198 38.03 0.82 -3.94
CA CYS A 198 36.60 0.57 -3.92
C CYS A 198 35.96 1.02 -5.23
N GLU A 199 35.11 0.16 -5.79
CA GLU A 199 34.30 0.51 -6.95
C GLU A 199 33.41 1.72 -6.63
N PRO A 200 33.44 2.79 -7.45
CA PRO A 200 32.68 4.00 -7.16
C PRO A 200 31.17 3.75 -7.10
N THR A 201 30.65 2.81 -7.88
CA THR A 201 29.21 2.49 -7.95
C THR A 201 28.64 2.10 -6.59
N VAL A 202 29.29 1.16 -5.87
CA VAL A 202 28.79 0.69 -4.57
C VAL A 202 28.95 1.76 -3.49
N TYR A 203 30.04 2.52 -3.53
CA TYR A 203 30.31 3.60 -2.58
C TYR A 203 29.28 4.72 -2.70
N TRP A 204 29.06 5.26 -3.91
CA TRP A 204 28.09 6.33 -4.13
C TRP A 204 26.68 5.86 -3.80
N PHE A 205 26.33 4.62 -4.15
CA PHE A 205 25.03 4.06 -3.82
C PHE A 205 24.80 4.02 -2.30
N ALA A 206 25.75 3.46 -1.53
CA ALA A 206 25.66 3.43 -0.06
C ALA A 206 25.58 4.84 0.55
N PHE A 207 26.38 5.78 0.05
CA PHE A 207 26.36 7.17 0.47
C PHE A 207 24.99 7.84 0.22
N TRP A 208 24.40 7.63 -0.95
CA TRP A 208 23.08 8.17 -1.28
C TRP A 208 21.98 7.55 -0.41
N ILE A 209 22.02 6.24 -0.16
CA ILE A 209 21.06 5.59 0.74
C ILE A 209 21.12 6.18 2.15
N VAL A 210 22.31 6.36 2.70
CA VAL A 210 22.51 6.99 4.00
C VAL A 210 21.99 8.45 3.98
N THR A 211 22.33 9.21 2.94
CA THR A 211 21.88 10.60 2.80
C THR A 211 20.36 10.71 2.74
N VAL A 212 19.71 9.90 1.91
CA VAL A 212 18.24 9.87 1.78
C VAL A 212 17.59 9.53 3.11
N SER A 213 18.12 8.56 3.86
CA SER A 213 17.57 8.23 5.17
C SER A 213 17.66 9.38 6.17
N TYR A 214 18.74 10.18 6.15
CA TYR A 214 18.84 11.40 6.97
C TYR A 214 17.83 12.46 6.54
N VAL A 215 17.64 12.66 5.24
CA VAL A 215 16.64 13.60 4.72
C VAL A 215 15.25 13.18 5.20
N ILE A 216 14.90 11.90 5.07
CA ILE A 216 13.62 11.37 5.53
C ILE A 216 13.44 11.59 7.04
N MET A 217 14.42 11.20 7.86
CA MET A 217 14.37 11.44 9.30
C MET A 217 14.19 12.93 9.60
N GLY A 218 15.00 13.81 9.00
CA GLY A 218 14.91 15.26 9.17
C GLY A 218 13.54 15.82 8.81
N THR A 219 12.96 15.37 7.69
CA THR A 219 11.60 15.76 7.28
C THR A 219 10.54 15.30 8.26
N ILE A 220 10.64 14.07 8.79
CA ILE A 220 9.69 13.53 9.77
C ILE A 220 9.75 14.36 11.06
N PHE A 221 10.95 14.61 11.59
CA PHE A 221 11.12 15.46 12.78
C PHE A 221 10.55 16.86 12.56
N PHE A 222 10.81 17.47 11.40
CA PHE A 222 10.28 18.79 11.07
C PHE A 222 8.74 18.78 11.03
N CYS A 223 8.13 17.82 10.34
CA CYS A 223 6.67 17.68 10.26
C CYS A 223 6.05 17.48 11.64
N ILE A 224 6.59 16.58 12.47
CA ILE A 224 6.10 16.33 13.83
C ILE A 224 6.17 17.60 14.69
N CYS A 225 7.28 18.35 14.61
CA CYS A 225 7.41 19.61 15.33
C CYS A 225 6.39 20.66 14.87
N CYS A 226 6.16 20.78 13.56
CA CYS A 226 5.17 21.72 13.02
C CYS A 226 3.74 21.33 13.44
N LEU A 227 3.37 20.06 13.33
CA LEU A 227 2.05 19.56 13.73
C LEU A 227 1.83 19.71 15.24
N GLY A 228 2.84 19.37 16.06
CA GLY A 228 2.79 19.55 17.51
C GLY A 228 2.63 21.02 17.93
N ALA A 229 3.33 21.94 17.26
CA ALA A 229 3.17 23.37 17.50
C ALA A 229 1.78 23.88 17.08
N CYS A 230 1.28 23.46 15.91
CA CYS A 230 -0.07 23.82 15.44
C CYS A 230 -1.17 23.31 16.38
N ALA A 231 -1.08 22.04 16.82
CA ALA A 231 -2.03 21.45 17.76
C ALA A 231 -1.99 22.13 19.15
N SER A 232 -0.81 22.53 19.60
CA SER A 232 -0.65 23.29 20.84
C SER A 232 -1.27 24.69 20.73
N CYS A 233 -1.11 25.36 19.58
CA CYS A 233 -1.73 26.66 19.35
C CYS A 233 -3.26 26.57 19.29
N THR A 234 -3.83 25.58 18.60
CA THR A 234 -5.30 25.41 18.54
C THR A 234 -5.89 25.06 19.90
N ALA A 235 -5.23 24.21 20.70
CA ALA A 235 -5.65 23.90 22.07
C ALA A 235 -5.66 25.15 22.99
N LEU A 236 -4.69 26.06 22.82
CA LEU A 236 -4.66 27.32 23.56
C LEU A 236 -5.76 28.31 23.15
N PHE A 237 -6.18 28.31 21.88
CA PHE A 237 -7.31 29.13 21.42
C PHE A 237 -8.65 28.59 21.93
N VAL A 238 -8.84 27.26 21.92
CA VAL A 238 -10.08 26.62 22.42
C VAL A 238 -10.25 26.81 23.92
N THR A 239 -9.17 26.74 24.72
CA THR A 239 -9.25 26.91 26.18
C THR A 239 -9.47 28.36 26.64
N LYS A 240 -9.26 29.34 25.75
CA LYS A 240 -9.41 30.77 26.06
C LYS A 240 -10.76 31.35 25.61
N THR A 241 -11.59 30.55 24.95
CA THR A 241 -12.95 30.92 24.52
C THR A 241 -13.97 30.41 25.52
#